data_AF-A0A7J2Y527-F1
#
_entry.id   AF-A0A7J2Y527-F1
#
_cell.length_a   1.000
_cell.length_b   1.000
_cell.length_c   1.000
_cell.angle_alpha   90.00
_cell.angle_beta   90.00
_cell.angle_gamma   90.00
#
_symmetry.space_group_name_H-M   'P 1'
#
loop_
_entity.id
_entity.type
_entity.pdbx_description
1 polymer ?
#
loop_
_entity_poly.entity_id
_entity_poly.type
_entity_poly.pdbx_seq_one_letter_code
_entity_poly.pdbx_strand_id
1 'polypeptide(L)' 'MVEEVRPLSGNGIALLGLALRAGTDDVRESPAVVLAGELLRRGVRVIGYDRYALTNFA' A
#
# COMPACT_ATOMS: atom_id res chain seq x y z
N MET A 1 11.43 -5.59 21.26
CA MET A 1 10.87 -5.49 19.90
C MET A 1 12.05 -5.50 18.95
N VAL A 2 12.11 -6.44 18.01
CA VAL A 2 13.21 -6.48 17.04
C VAL A 2 12.67 -5.88 15.75
N GLU A 3 13.18 -4.72 15.35
CA GLU A 3 12.86 -4.13 14.05
C GLU A 3 13.96 -4.49 13.07
N GLU A 4 13.69 -5.46 12.19
CA GLU A 4 14.52 -5.68 11.03
C GLU A 4 14.16 -4.62 9.98
N VAL A 5 14.99 -3.58 9.88
CA VAL A 5 14.83 -2.51 8.89
C VAL A 5 15.70 -2.84 7.68
N ARG A 6 15.05 -3.14 6.54
CA ARG A 6 15.74 -3.33 5.26
C ARG A 6 15.70 -2.04 4.43
N PRO A 7 16.72 -1.78 3.61
CA PRO A 7 16.65 -0.72 2.60
C PRO A 7 15.45 -0.93 1.68
N LEU A 8 14.78 0.18 1.34
CA LEU A 8 13.66 0.18 0.40
C LEU A 8 14.10 -0.13 -1.04
N SER A 9 15.37 0.15 -1.37
CA SER A 9 15.93 -0.10 -2.69
C SER A 9 16.03 -1.60 -2.98
N GLY A 10 15.53 -2.00 -4.16
CA GLY A 10 15.62 -3.38 -4.65
C GLY A 10 14.62 -4.37 -4.04
N ASN A 11 13.82 -3.96 -3.05
CA ASN A 11 12.81 -4.80 -2.42
C ASN A 11 11.39 -4.43 -2.88
N GLY A 12 10.52 -5.43 -3.02
CA GLY A 12 9.09 -5.23 -3.24
C GLY A 12 8.34 -5.12 -1.91
N ILE A 13 7.42 -4.15 -1.79
CA ILE A 13 6.56 -3.99 -0.62
C ILE A 13 5.13 -4.38 -0.97
N ALA A 14 4.53 -5.21 -0.12
CA ALA A 14 3.12 -5.55 -0.19
C ALA A 14 2.30 -4.65 0.76
N LEU A 15 1.22 -4.06 0.26
CA LEU A 15 0.21 -3.38 1.06
C LEU A 15 -1.03 -4.29 1.17
N LEU A 16 -1.32 -4.74 2.40
CA LEU A 16 -2.49 -5.57 2.70
C LEU A 16 -3.56 -4.72 3.38
N GLY A 17 -4.60 -4.37 2.63
CA GLY A 17 -5.59 -3.37 2.99
C GLY A 17 -5.38 -2.07 2.20
N LEU A 18 -6.35 -1.72 1.38
CA LEU A 18 -6.31 -0.59 0.45
C LEU A 18 -7.46 0.40 0.69
N ALA A 19 -8.62 -0.09 1.13
CA ALA A 19 -9.76 0.75 1.46
C ALA A 19 -9.51 1.61 2.73
N LEU A 20 -10.24 2.73 2.85
CA LEU A 20 -10.17 3.60 4.04
C LEU A 20 -10.65 2.90 5.32
N ARG A 21 -11.50 1.86 5.18
CA ARG A 21 -12.02 1.02 6.27
C ARG A 21 -12.46 -0.34 5.75
N ALA A 22 -12.74 -1.27 6.65
CA ALA A 22 -13.21 -2.61 6.31
C ALA A 22 -14.59 -2.59 5.61
N GLY A 23 -14.78 -3.50 4.65
CA GLY A 23 -16.09 -3.76 4.04
C GLY A 23 -16.50 -2.82 2.90
N THR A 24 -15.60 -1.98 2.40
CA THR A 24 -15.87 -1.03 1.32
C THR A 24 -14.74 -1.03 0.31
N ASP A 25 -15.04 -0.63 -0.92
CA ASP A 25 -14.08 -0.34 -1.99
C ASP A 25 -13.66 1.14 -2.02
N ASP A 26 -14.10 1.95 -1.05
CA ASP A 26 -13.78 3.37 -0.99
C ASP A 26 -12.32 3.57 -0.56
N VAL A 27 -11.51 4.00 -1.54
CA VAL A 27 -10.09 4.31 -1.35
C VAL A 27 -9.85 5.81 -1.14
N ARG A 28 -10.89 6.65 -1.23
CA ARG A 28 -10.73 8.09 -1.05
C ARG A 28 -10.22 8.35 0.36
N GLU A 29 -9.17 9.17 0.46
CA GLU A 29 -8.50 9.49 1.72
C GLU A 29 -7.87 8.26 2.44
N SER A 30 -7.75 7.12 1.77
CA SER A 30 -7.08 5.94 2.33
C SER A 30 -5.60 6.22 2.57
N PRO A 31 -5.06 5.93 3.78
CA PRO A 31 -3.62 6.01 4.04
C PRO A 31 -2.78 5.14 3.10
N ALA A 32 -3.37 4.05 2.57
CA ALA A 32 -2.69 3.17 1.63
C ALA A 32 -2.35 3.88 0.31
N VAL A 33 -3.19 4.81 -0.16
CA VAL A 33 -2.93 5.61 -1.37
C VAL A 33 -1.73 6.52 -1.17
N VAL A 34 -1.67 7.22 -0.03
CA VAL A 34 -0.55 8.10 0.32
C VAL A 34 0.75 7.30 0.44
N LEU A 35 0.70 6.15 1.12
CA LEU A 35 1.86 5.29 1.33
C LEU A 35 2.36 4.70 0.01
N ALA A 36 1.47 4.17 -0.84
CA ALA A 36 1.82 3.66 -2.15
C ALA A 36 2.49 4.74 -3.01
N GLY A 37 1.92 5.95 -3.05
CA GLY A 37 2.48 7.08 -3.80
C GLY A 37 3.89 7.44 -3.36
N GLU A 38 4.15 7.50 -2.06
CA GLU A 38 5.48 7.83 -1.53
C GLU A 38 6.50 6.71 -1.78
N LEU A 39 6.10 5.44 -1.67
CA LEU A 39 6.95 4.30 -1.99
C LEU A 39 7.32 4.26 -3.48
N LEU A 40 6.34 4.48 -4.36
CA LEU A 40 6.55 4.57 -5.81
C LEU A 40 7.51 5.71 -6.17
N ARG A 41 7.36 6.89 -5.54
CA ARG A 41 8.28 8.04 -5.71
C ARG A 41 9.72 7.71 -5.30
N ARG A 42 9.92 6.77 -4.40
CA ARG A 42 11.25 6.28 -3.96
C ARG A 42 11.80 5.15 -4.83
N GLY A 43 11.12 4.80 -5.92
CA GLY A 43 11.53 3.72 -6.83
C GLY A 43 11.25 2.32 -6.29
N VAL A 44 10.37 2.19 -5.29
CA VAL A 44 10.00 0.90 -4.70
C VAL A 44 8.91 0.25 -5.54
N ARG A 45 9.02 -1.07 -5.75
CA ARG A 45 7.93 -1.86 -6.34
C ARG A 45 6.86 -2.10 -5.27
N VAL A 46 5.64 -1.62 -5.52
CA VAL A 46 4.50 -1.80 -4.61
C VAL A 46 3.51 -2.80 -5.21
N ILE A 47 3.01 -3.73 -4.39
CA ILE A 47 1.93 -4.67 -4.74
C ILE A 47 0.82 -4.48 -3.71
N GLY A 48 -0.39 -4.14 -4.17
CA GLY A 48 -1.56 -3.97 -3.30
C GLY A 48 -2.46 -5.20 -3.30
N TYR A 49 -3.07 -5.51 -2.16
CA TYR A 49 -4.18 -6.44 -2.07
C TYR A 49 -5.24 -5.94 -1.09
N ASP A 50 -6.49 -5.94 -1.55
CA ASP A 50 -7.67 -5.71 -0.72
C ASP A 50 -8.85 -6.47 -1.34
N ARG A 51 -9.61 -7.18 -0.51
CA ARG A 51 -10.72 -8.02 -0.98
C ARG A 51 -11.87 -7.23 -1.62
N TYR A 52 -12.00 -5.93 -1.31
CA TYR A 52 -13.07 -5.06 -1.80
C TYR A 52 -12.54 -3.97 -2.74
N ALA A 53 -11.32 -3.46 -2.51
CA ALA A 53 -10.85 -2.23 -3.16
C ALA A 53 -9.87 -2.42 -4.33
N LEU A 54 -9.52 -3.66 -4.70
CA LEU A 54 -8.52 -3.95 -5.76
C LEU A 54 -8.76 -3.21 -7.08
N THR A 55 -10.01 -3.08 -7.53
CA THR A 55 -10.35 -2.43 -8.80
C THR A 55 -10.49 -0.92 -8.70
N ASN A 56 -10.63 -0.37 -7.49
CA ASN A 56 -10.86 1.05 -7.27
C ASN A 56 -9.60 1.77 -6.73
N PHE A 57 -8.49 1.06 -6.57
CA PHE A 57 -7.22 1.61 -6.09
C PHE A 57 -6.40 2.15 -7.27
N ALA A 58 -6.38 3.48 -7.44
CA ALA A 58 -5.68 4.21 -8.51
C ALA A 58 -4.73 5.26 -7.95
#